data_AF-A0A8S9ZLK3-F1
#
_entry.id   AF-A0A8S9ZLK3-F1
#
_cell.length_a   1.000
_cell.length_b   1.000
_cell.length_c   1.000
_cell.angle_alpha   90.00
_cell.angle_beta   90.00
_cell.angle_gamma   90.00
#
_symmetry.space_group_name_H-M   'P 1'
#
loop_
_entity.id
_entity.type
_entity.pdbx_description
1 polymer ?
#
loop_
_entity_poly.entity_id
_entity_poly.type
_entity_poly.pdbx_seq_one_letter_code
_entity_poly.pdbx_strand_id
1 'polypeptide(L)'
;MKIILRIKFKKIKSFYFKVVNKIIGEQCSFILTPGNYPWLCPADDLQIRYKGQMINVGSVGVLEQRIIDNSGHEEKVGYSFVLDLEQLLLVTNKIRSKEELWNN
;
A
#
# COMPACT_ATOMS: atom_id res chain seq x y z
N MET A 1 0.14 -5.72 -24.59
CA MET A 1 0.35 -6.16 -23.18
C MET A 1 0.61 -5.03 -22.19
N LYS A 2 1.60 -4.13 -22.41
CA LYS A 2 1.96 -3.03 -21.47
C LYS A 2 0.80 -2.07 -21.10
N ILE A 3 -0.11 -1.77 -22.04
CA ILE A 3 -1.26 -0.87 -21.78
C ILE A 3 -2.28 -1.51 -20.82
N ILE A 4 -2.59 -2.80 -21.00
CA ILE A 4 -3.54 -3.53 -20.16
C ILE A 4 -3.02 -3.62 -18.72
N LEU A 5 -1.72 -3.89 -18.56
CA LEU A 5 -1.04 -3.88 -17.25
C LEU A 5 -1.15 -2.52 -16.56
N ARG A 6 -0.90 -1.42 -17.28
CA ARG A 6 -1.06 -0.06 -16.75
C ARG A 6 -2.50 0.24 -16.32
N ILE A 7 -3.50 -0.17 -17.11
CA ILE A 7 -4.93 0.02 -16.77
C ILE A 7 -5.29 -0.78 -15.52
N LYS A 8 -4.89 -2.06 -15.45
CA LYS A 8 -5.17 -2.90 -14.28
C LYS A 8 -4.45 -2.39 -13.03
N PHE A 9 -3.20 -1.94 -13.15
CA PHE A 9 -2.48 -1.35 -12.01
C PHE A 9 -3.17 -0.08 -11.51
N LYS A 10 -3.64 0.81 -12.40
CA LYS A 10 -4.44 1.98 -12.00
C LYS A 10 -5.71 1.59 -11.22
N LYS A 11 -6.39 0.51 -11.62
CA LYS A 11 -7.57 -0.01 -10.88
C LYS A 11 -7.20 -0.50 -9.49
N ILE A 12 -6.10 -1.26 -9.36
CA ILE A 12 -5.62 -1.76 -8.06
C ILE A 12 -5.22 -0.60 -7.14
N LYS A 13 -4.52 0.42 -7.65
CA LYS A 13 -4.19 1.61 -6.86
C LYS A 13 -5.43 2.35 -6.38
N SER A 14 -6.45 2.46 -7.23
CA SER A 14 -7.74 3.06 -6.84
C SER A 14 -8.47 2.24 -5.77
N PHE A 15 -8.46 0.90 -5.87
CA PHE A 15 -9.01 0.03 -4.85
C PHE A 15 -8.27 0.17 -3.52
N TYR A 16 -6.93 0.08 -3.54
CA TYR A 16 -6.10 0.24 -2.36
C TYR A 16 -6.30 1.59 -1.68
N PHE A 17 -6.36 2.68 -2.45
CA PHE A 17 -6.68 4.00 -1.95
C PHE A 17 -8.04 4.04 -1.24
N LYS A 18 -9.08 3.43 -1.82
CA LYS A 18 -10.41 3.36 -1.17
C LYS A 18 -10.37 2.58 0.14
N VAL A 19 -9.60 1.49 0.21
CA VAL A 19 -9.42 0.72 1.44
C VAL A 19 -8.79 1.59 2.52
N VAL A 20 -7.66 2.24 2.21
CA VAL A 20 -6.95 3.07 3.20
C VAL A 20 -7.81 4.27 3.62
N ASN A 21 -8.46 4.94 2.67
CA ASN A 21 -9.34 6.07 2.96
C ASN A 21 -10.53 5.65 3.85
N LYS A 22 -11.06 4.43 3.70
CA LYS A 22 -12.12 3.91 4.57
C LYS A 22 -11.63 3.60 6.00
N ILE A 23 -10.35 3.24 6.16
CA ILE A 23 -9.74 2.98 7.47
C ILE A 23 -9.44 4.29 8.19
N ILE A 24 -8.78 5.23 7.49
CA ILE A 24 -8.27 6.47 8.07
C ILE A 24 -9.36 7.55 8.18
N GLY A 25 -10.34 7.51 7.29
CA GLY A 25 -11.34 8.57 7.10
C GLY A 25 -10.91 9.59 6.05
N GLU A 26 -11.89 10.35 5.55
CA GLU A 26 -11.74 11.26 4.40
C GLU A 26 -10.91 12.53 4.69
N GLN A 27 -10.32 12.65 5.88
CA GLN A 27 -9.70 13.89 6.36
C GLN A 27 -8.20 14.00 6.04
N CYS A 28 -7.57 12.93 5.54
CA CYS A 28 -6.13 12.92 5.26
C CYS A 28 -5.83 13.11 3.78
N SER A 29 -4.85 13.97 3.47
CA SER A 29 -4.27 14.04 2.12
C SER A 29 -3.31 12.88 1.91
N PHE A 30 -3.40 12.22 0.76
CA PHE A 30 -2.55 11.09 0.39
C PHE A 30 -1.63 11.45 -0.78
N ILE A 31 -0.44 10.88 -0.80
CA ILE A 31 0.51 10.97 -1.90
C ILE A 31 1.04 9.56 -2.20
N LEU A 32 1.06 9.20 -3.47
CA LEU A 32 1.75 8.00 -3.94
C LEU A 32 3.17 8.39 -4.37
N THR A 33 4.18 7.73 -3.82
CA THR A 33 5.59 7.94 -4.18
C THR A 33 6.18 6.66 -4.76
N PRO A 34 7.09 6.71 -5.75
CA PRO A 34 7.70 5.49 -6.29
C PRO A 34 8.38 4.67 -5.18
N GLY A 35 8.02 3.38 -5.09
CA GLY A 35 8.63 2.42 -4.18
C GLY A 35 9.63 1.53 -4.92
N ASN A 36 10.62 0.99 -4.21
CA ASN A 36 11.58 0.04 -4.76
C ASN A 36 11.61 -1.24 -3.92
N TYR A 37 11.03 -2.31 -4.45
CA TYR A 37 10.92 -3.60 -3.77
C TYR A 37 11.40 -4.72 -4.70
N PRO A 38 12.22 -5.67 -4.23
CA PRO A 38 12.77 -6.71 -5.09
C PRO A 38 11.72 -7.74 -5.58
N TRP A 39 10.49 -7.66 -5.06
CA TRP A 39 9.35 -8.49 -5.43
C TRP A 39 8.18 -7.71 -6.08
N LEU A 40 8.26 -6.37 -6.20
CA LEU A 40 7.23 -5.56 -6.85
C LEU A 40 7.82 -4.61 -7.90
N CYS A 41 7.34 -4.69 -9.14
CA CYS A 41 7.71 -3.75 -10.20
C CYS A 41 6.58 -3.60 -11.24
N PRO A 42 6.00 -2.40 -11.42
CA PRO A 42 6.20 -1.17 -10.63
C PRO A 42 5.55 -1.25 -9.23
N ALA A 43 6.00 -0.37 -8.32
CA ALA A 43 5.46 -0.23 -6.97
C ALA A 43 5.36 1.24 -6.56
N ASP A 44 4.38 1.56 -5.71
CA ASP A 44 4.18 2.86 -5.09
C ASP A 44 4.01 2.69 -3.56
N ASP A 45 4.65 3.56 -2.79
CA ASP A 45 4.35 3.77 -1.38
C ASP A 45 3.18 4.74 -1.23
N LEU A 46 2.38 4.54 -0.18
CA LEU A 46 1.31 5.44 0.19
C LEU A 46 1.72 6.23 1.42
N GLN A 47 1.87 7.53 1.23
CA GLN A 47 2.14 8.47 2.31
C GLN A 47 0.93 9.33 2.61
N ILE A 48 0.76 9.69 3.87
CA ILE A 48 -0.23 10.66 4.30
C ILE A 48 0.39 11.77 5.11
N ARG A 49 -0.27 12.93 5.11
CA ARG A 49 0.08 14.02 6.02
C ARG A 49 -0.65 13.84 7.34
N TYR A 50 0.10 13.62 8.41
CA TYR A 50 -0.42 13.49 9.78
C TYR A 50 0.46 14.32 10.72
N LYS A 51 -0.17 15.18 11.54
CA LYS A 51 0.53 16.10 12.47
C LYS A 51 1.71 16.87 11.85
N GLY A 52 1.55 17.33 10.61
CA GLY A 52 2.56 18.09 9.88
C GLY A 52 3.70 17.25 9.28
N GLN A 53 3.70 15.93 9.46
CA GLN A 53 4.70 15.02 8.90
C GLN A 53 4.10 14.16 7.79
N MET A 54 4.92 13.81 6.79
CA MET A 54 4.59 12.77 5.82
C MET A 54 4.99 11.43 6.41
N ILE A 55 4.03 10.53 6.56
CA ILE A 55 4.26 9.19 7.10
C ILE A 55 3.83 8.15 6.06
N ASN A 56 4.63 7.09 5.92
CA ASN A 56 4.27 5.93 5.12
C ASN A 56 3.27 5.07 5.92
N VAL A 57 2.18 4.67 5.28
CA VAL A 57 1.12 3.82 5.87
C VAL A 57 0.95 2.49 5.11
N GLY A 58 1.75 2.24 4.10
CA GLY A 58 1.73 1.03 3.30
C GLY A 58 2.21 1.22 1.87
N SER A 59 2.06 0.18 1.04
CA SER A 59 2.52 0.19 -0.36
C SER A 59 1.63 -0.65 -1.25
N VAL A 60 1.73 -0.47 -2.57
CA VAL A 60 0.98 -1.24 -3.57
C VAL A 60 1.84 -1.44 -4.82
N GLY A 61 1.78 -2.63 -5.41
CA GLY A 61 2.60 -2.95 -6.56
C GLY A 61 2.11 -4.13 -7.38
N VAL A 62 2.74 -4.31 -8.53
CA VAL A 62 2.62 -5.50 -9.38
C VAL A 62 3.70 -6.48 -8.97
N LEU A 63 3.34 -7.74 -8.69
CA LEU A 63 4.32 -8.77 -8.35
C LEU A 63 5.22 -9.06 -9.56
N GLU A 64 6.51 -9.25 -9.31
CA GLU A 64 7.46 -9.71 -10.31
C GLU A 64 6.98 -11.03 -10.93
N GLN A 65 7.00 -11.12 -12.27
CA GLN A 65 6.41 -12.26 -12.99
C GLN A 65 7.02 -13.60 -12.54
N ARG A 66 8.34 -13.63 -12.27
CA ARG A 66 9.04 -14.81 -11.75
C ARG A 66 8.41 -15.39 -10.47
N ILE A 67 7.83 -14.56 -9.60
CA ILE A 67 7.20 -15.02 -8.36
C ILE A 67 5.90 -15.75 -8.67
N ILE A 68 5.15 -15.24 -9.64
CA ILE A 68 3.89 -15.82 -10.11
C ILE A 68 4.16 -17.12 -10.87
N ASP A 69 5.16 -17.13 -11.75
CA ASP A 69 5.58 -18.32 -12.49
C ASP A 69 6.02 -19.43 -11.54
N ASN A 70 6.88 -19.11 -10.56
CA ASN A 70 7.33 -20.06 -9.54
C ASN A 70 6.20 -20.56 -8.61
N SER A 71 5.01 -19.96 -8.65
CA SER A 71 3.82 -20.43 -7.93
C SER A 71 2.87 -21.29 -8.79
N GLY A 72 3.25 -21.62 -10.03
CA GLY A 72 2.44 -22.44 -10.95
C GLY A 72 1.33 -21.66 -11.66
N HIS A 73 1.45 -20.33 -11.75
CA HIS A 73 0.40 -19.44 -12.30
C HIS A 73 0.91 -18.57 -13.45
N GLU A 74 1.71 -19.14 -14.35
CA GLU A 74 2.44 -18.46 -15.43
C GLU A 74 1.58 -17.52 -16.31
N GLU A 75 0.30 -17.82 -16.52
CA GLU A 75 -0.61 -16.99 -17.33
C GLU A 75 -1.29 -15.85 -16.54
N LYS A 76 -0.91 -15.64 -15.28
CA LYS A 76 -1.51 -14.64 -14.39
C LYS A 76 -0.56 -13.47 -14.16
N VAL A 77 -1.17 -12.36 -13.72
CA VAL A 77 -0.47 -11.18 -13.20
C VAL A 77 -0.88 -11.00 -11.76
N GLY A 78 0.10 -10.98 -10.86
CA GLY A 78 -0.11 -10.76 -9.45
C GLY A 78 -0.04 -9.29 -9.06
N TYR A 79 -0.80 -8.92 -8.03
CA TYR A 79 -0.74 -7.62 -7.40
C TYR A 79 -0.69 -7.83 -5.89
N SER A 80 0.01 -6.94 -5.20
CA SER A 80 0.06 -6.94 -3.74
C SER A 80 -0.09 -5.52 -3.21
N PHE A 81 -0.67 -5.41 -2.02
CA PHE A 81 -0.62 -4.19 -1.23
C PHE A 81 -0.34 -4.54 0.23
N VAL A 82 0.27 -3.62 0.94
CA VAL A 82 0.69 -3.76 2.33
C VAL A 82 0.10 -2.60 3.11
N LEU A 83 -0.32 -2.86 4.34
CA LEU A 83 -0.80 -1.86 5.29
C LEU A 83 0.05 -1.93 6.55
N ASP A 84 0.56 -0.79 7.01
CA ASP A 84 1.22 -0.70 8.31
C ASP A 84 0.16 -0.45 9.40
N LEU A 85 -0.23 -1.51 10.10
CA LEU A 85 -1.30 -1.45 11.09
C LEU A 85 -0.95 -0.55 12.29
N GLU A 86 0.31 -0.52 12.73
CA GLU A 86 0.72 0.36 13.83
C GLU A 86 0.56 1.82 13.44
N GLN A 87 1.01 2.16 12.22
CA GLN A 87 0.88 3.52 11.69
C GLN A 87 -0.59 3.91 11.49
N LEU A 88 -1.42 2.99 11.00
CA LEU A 88 -2.86 3.23 10.83
C LEU A 88 -3.55 3.47 12.18
N LEU A 89 -3.20 2.73 13.23
CA LEU A 89 -3.74 2.92 14.57
C LEU A 89 -3.35 4.28 15.18
N LEU A 90 -2.10 4.72 14.97
CA LEU A 90 -1.65 6.05 15.39
C LEU A 90 -2.44 7.15 14.68
N VAL A 91 -2.58 7.04 13.36
CA VAL A 91 -3.24 8.04 12.53
C VAL A 91 -4.72 8.17 12.85
N THR A 92 -5.38 7.04 13.12
CA THR A 92 -6.78 6.99 13.54
C THR A 92 -6.98 7.37 15.00
N ASN A 93 -5.92 7.82 15.70
CA ASN A 93 -5.89 8.18 17.12
C ASN A 93 -6.44 7.06 18.03
N LYS A 94 -6.28 5.79 17.61
CA LYS A 94 -6.67 4.62 18.42
C LYS A 94 -5.62 4.29 19.48
N ILE A 95 -4.38 4.66 19.23
CA ILE A 95 -3.26 4.59 20.16
C ILE A 95 -2.50 5.92 20.16
N ARG A 96 -1.79 6.24 21.24
CA ARG A 96 -1.02 7.48 21.37
C ARG A 96 0.43 7.31 20.92
N SER A 97 0.98 6.12 21.09
CA SER A 97 2.34 5.74 20.67
C SER A 97 2.38 4.26 20.29
N LYS A 98 3.43 3.82 19.57
CA LYS A 98 3.56 2.40 19.18
C LYS A 98 3.84 1.50 20.38
N GLU A 99 4.55 2.02 21.38
CA GLU A 99 4.90 1.30 22.60
C GLU A 99 3.66 0.87 23.39
N GLU A 100 2.59 1.67 23.34
CA GLU A 100 1.29 1.33 23.95
C GLU A 100 0.73 0.00 23.44
N LEU A 101 0.99 -0.36 22.18
CA LEU A 101 0.50 -1.59 21.58
C LEU A 101 1.13 -2.86 22.21
N TRP A 102 2.37 -2.74 22.66
CA TRP A 102 3.20 -3.89 23.08
C TRP A 102 3.35 -4.04 24.59
N ASN A 103 2.87 -3.06 25.37
CA ASN A 103 3.02 -3.00 26.83
C ASN A 103 1.80 -3.52 27.62
N ASN A 104 0.89 -4.25 26.99
CA ASN A 104 -0.27 -4.89 27.63
C ASN A 104 -0.07 -6.40 27.82
#